data_AF-A0A849QFN8-F1
#
_entry.id   AF-A0A849QFN8-F1
#
_cell.length_a   1.000
_cell.length_b   1.000
_cell.length_c   1.000
_cell.angle_alpha   90.00
_cell.angle_beta   90.00
_cell.angle_gamma   90.00
#
_symmetry.space_group_name_H-M   'P 1'
#
loop_
_entity.id
_entity.type
_entity.pdbx_description
1 polymer ?
#
loop_
_entity_poly.entity_id
_entity_poly.type
_entity_poly.pdbx_seq_one_letter_code
_entity_poly.pdbx_strand_id
1 'polypeptide(L)'
;MITQEKLQSILSKLKAQEGIRGVVVTTMEGLPLSSDLDAATTENVAAIITSLVGKAFDAVSEMKEGTLSFLTLDTSQGQINIAPNEKEGLILVVLK
;
A
#
# COMPACT_ATOMS: atom_id res chain seq x y z
N MET A 1 -15.92 1.55 -8.17
CA MET A 1 -15.83 0.86 -6.87
C MET A 1 -15.35 -0.56 -7.10
N ILE A 2 -14.24 -0.95 -6.48
CA ILE A 2 -13.81 -2.36 -6.46
C ILE A 2 -14.81 -3.17 -5.64
N THR A 3 -15.20 -4.34 -6.14
CA THR A 3 -15.97 -5.31 -5.36
C THR A 3 -15.06 -6.04 -4.36
N GLN A 4 -15.60 -6.39 -3.20
CA GLN A 4 -14.86 -7.09 -2.14
C GLN A 4 -14.26 -8.42 -2.65
N GLU A 5 -14.94 -9.10 -3.57
CA GLU A 5 -14.45 -10.32 -4.23
C GLU A 5 -13.21 -10.09 -5.09
N LYS A 6 -13.18 -8.99 -5.85
CA LYS A 6 -12.02 -8.64 -6.69
C LYS A 6 -10.80 -8.33 -5.82
N LEU A 7 -11.01 -7.65 -4.69
CA LEU A 7 -9.95 -7.37 -3.72
C LEU A 7 -9.36 -8.66 -3.16
N GLN A 8 -10.21 -9.58 -2.69
CA GLN A 8 -9.78 -10.88 -2.15
C GLN A 8 -9.00 -11.73 -3.18
N SER A 9 -9.42 -11.70 -4.45
CA SER A 9 -8.71 -12.40 -5.52
C SER A 9 -7.31 -11.83 -5.77
N ILE A 10 -7.17 -10.50 -5.78
CA ILE A 10 -5.87 -9.82 -5.94
C ILE A 10 -4.95 -10.14 -4.77
N LEU A 11 -5.45 -10.06 -3.54
CA LEU A 11 -4.70 -10.39 -2.33
C LEU A 11 -4.19 -11.83 -2.34
N SER A 12 -5.06 -12.78 -2.73
CA SER A 12 -4.70 -14.20 -2.83
C SER A 12 -3.59 -14.43 -3.86
N LYS A 13 -3.63 -13.73 -5.00
CA LYS A 13 -2.59 -13.81 -6.04
C LYS A 13 -1.25 -13.22 -5.58
N LEU A 14 -1.29 -12.10 -4.85
CA LEU A 14 -0.09 -11.48 -4.29
C LEU A 14 0.56 -12.42 -3.27
N LYS A 15 -0.20 -12.93 -2.30
CA LYS A 15 0.32 -13.90 -1.33
C LYS A 15 0.95 -15.15 -1.95
N ALA A 16 0.46 -15.58 -3.11
CA ALA A 16 0.98 -16.75 -3.78
C ALA A 16 2.37 -16.54 -4.41
N GLN A 17 2.89 -15.31 -4.46
CA GLN A 17 4.25 -15.07 -4.94
C GLN A 17 5.27 -15.36 -3.83
N GLU A 18 6.38 -16.01 -4.19
CA GLU A 18 7.48 -16.28 -3.26
C GLU A 18 8.08 -14.99 -2.69
N GLY A 19 8.36 -15.03 -1.39
CA GLY A 19 9.00 -13.95 -0.66
C GLY A 19 8.04 -12.87 -0.14
N ILE A 20 6.73 -13.00 -0.34
CA ILE A 20 5.77 -12.05 0.29
C ILE A 20 5.51 -12.45 1.74
N ARG A 21 5.83 -11.52 2.65
CA ARG A 21 5.68 -11.67 4.10
C ARG A 21 4.37 -11.09 4.63
N GLY A 22 3.73 -10.20 3.88
CA GLY A 22 2.44 -9.63 4.25
C GLY A 22 1.93 -8.64 3.23
N VAL A 23 0.61 -8.48 3.19
CA VAL A 23 -0.08 -7.52 2.33
C VAL A 23 -1.05 -6.69 3.18
N VAL A 24 -1.10 -5.39 2.92
CA VAL A 24 -2.06 -4.46 3.52
C VAL A 24 -2.69 -3.63 2.41
N VAL A 25 -4.00 -3.48 2.45
CA VAL A 25 -4.76 -2.58 1.57
C VAL A 25 -5.51 -1.58 2.44
N THR A 26 -5.27 -0.31 2.17
CA THR A 26 -5.92 0.82 2.84
C THR A 26 -6.52 1.77 1.82
N THR A 27 -7.48 2.59 2.24
CA THR A 27 -7.98 3.71 1.44
C THR A 27 -6.99 4.88 1.47
N MET A 28 -7.18 5.87 0.58
CA MET A 28 -6.37 7.09 0.62
C MET A 28 -6.68 8.01 1.83
N GLU A 29 -7.71 7.69 2.61
CA GLU A 29 -8.00 8.33 3.90
C GLU A 29 -7.33 7.60 5.09
N GLY A 30 -6.60 6.51 4.84
CA GLY A 30 -5.91 5.75 5.89
C GLY A 30 -6.81 4.77 6.65
N LEU A 31 -7.96 4.38 6.07
CA LEU A 31 -8.81 3.35 6.63
C LEU A 31 -8.37 1.98 6.12
N PRO A 32 -8.15 0.98 6.98
CA PRO A 32 -7.79 -0.36 6.54
C PRO A 32 -8.98 -1.08 5.89
N LEU A 33 -8.76 -1.69 4.73
CA LEU A 33 -9.77 -2.50 4.03
C LEU A 33 -9.52 -3.99 4.14
N SER A 34 -8.25 -4.41 4.07
CA SER A 34 -7.85 -5.81 4.20
C SER A 34 -6.37 -5.91 4.53
N SER A 35 -5.99 -6.91 5.33
CA SER A 35 -4.62 -7.10 5.79
C SER A 35 -4.40 -8.52 6.27
N ASP A 36 -3.15 -8.97 6.19
CA ASP A 36 -2.67 -10.24 6.74
C ASP A 36 -1.98 -10.09 8.09
N LEU A 37 -1.88 -8.86 8.57
CA LEU A 37 -1.32 -8.50 9.86
C LEU A 37 -2.43 -8.46 10.92
N ASP A 38 -2.05 -8.41 12.19
CA ASP A 38 -3.01 -8.17 13.27
C ASP A 38 -3.69 -6.80 13.12
N ALA A 39 -4.88 -6.65 13.71
CA ALA A 39 -5.71 -5.46 13.54
C ALA A 39 -5.01 -4.17 14.00
N ALA A 40 -4.31 -4.21 15.14
CA ALA A 40 -3.64 -3.03 15.69
C ALA A 40 -2.47 -2.57 14.80
N THR A 41 -1.65 -3.51 14.33
CA THR A 41 -0.59 -3.22 13.36
C THR A 41 -1.17 -2.68 12.06
N THR A 42 -2.27 -3.25 11.59
CA THR A 42 -2.94 -2.85 10.35
C THR A 42 -3.42 -1.40 10.40
N GLU A 43 -4.08 -0.99 11.48
CA GLU A 43 -4.54 0.40 11.67
C GLU A 43 -3.37 1.39 11.68
N ASN A 44 -2.30 1.06 12.42
CA ASN A 44 -1.12 1.91 12.49
C ASN A 44 -0.41 2.04 11.13
N VAL A 45 -0.26 0.92 10.42
CA VAL A 45 0.33 0.91 9.07
C VAL A 45 -0.49 1.75 8.11
N ALA A 46 -1.82 1.61 8.11
CA ALA A 46 -2.71 2.37 7.25
C ALA A 46 -2.55 3.89 7.45
N ALA A 47 -2.53 4.36 8.70
CA ALA A 47 -2.36 5.78 9.01
C ALA A 47 -0.98 6.32 8.58
N ILE A 48 0.10 5.61 8.92
CA ILE A 48 1.47 6.05 8.63
C ILE A 48 1.75 6.06 7.12
N ILE A 49 1.37 4.98 6.42
CA ILE A 49 1.61 4.85 4.98
C ILE A 49 0.85 5.92 4.20
N THR A 50 -0.39 6.22 4.58
CA THR A 50 -1.18 7.26 3.91
C THR A 50 -0.52 8.63 4.03
N SER A 51 -0.01 8.97 5.23
CA SER A 51 0.75 10.21 5.46
C SER A 51 2.05 10.25 4.65
N LEU A 52 2.77 9.13 4.59
CA LEU A 52 4.01 9.01 3.81
C LEU A 52 3.75 9.18 2.31
N VAL A 53 2.72 8.52 1.78
CA VAL A 53 2.31 8.62 0.37
C VAL A 53 1.93 10.04 0.02
N GLY A 54 1.18 10.73 0.90
CA GLY A 54 0.84 12.15 0.72
C GLY A 54 2.09 13.02 0.56
N LYS A 55 3.08 12.85 1.46
CA LYS A 55 4.35 13.59 1.36
C LYS A 55 5.17 13.21 0.13
N ALA A 56 5.11 11.96 -0.31
CA ALA A 56 5.79 11.52 -1.51
C ALA A 56 5.16 12.14 -2.77
N PHE A 57 3.82 12.28 -2.82
CA PHE A 57 3.14 13.05 -3.87
C PHE A 57 3.60 14.51 -3.88
N ASP A 58 3.63 15.16 -2.72
CA ASP A 58 4.11 16.54 -2.60
C ASP A 58 5.54 16.69 -3.12
N ALA A 59 6.43 15.76 -2.76
CA ALA A 59 7.82 15.77 -3.20
C ALA A 59 7.97 15.60 -4.71
N VAL A 60 7.26 14.62 -5.30
CA VAL A 60 7.27 14.39 -6.76
C VAL A 60 6.71 15.59 -7.52
N SER A 61 5.64 16.20 -6.98
CA SER A 61 5.02 17.41 -7.53
C SER A 61 5.97 18.60 -7.51
N GLU A 62 6.64 18.85 -6.38
CA GLU A 62 7.60 19.94 -6.23
C GLU A 62 8.82 19.76 -7.15
N MET A 63 9.28 18.51 -7.32
CA MET A 63 10.35 18.17 -8.26
C MET A 63 9.92 18.25 -9.74
N LYS A 64 8.61 18.36 -10.01
CA LYS A 64 8.01 18.37 -11.36
C LYS A 64 8.27 17.09 -12.15
N GLU A 65 8.33 15.96 -11.44
CA GLU A 65 8.62 14.63 -12.01
C GLU A 65 7.33 13.84 -12.37
N GLY A 66 6.20 14.53 -12.50
CA GLY A 66 4.92 13.93 -12.90
C GLY A 66 4.14 13.32 -11.74
N THR A 67 3.69 12.07 -11.87
CA THR A 67 2.79 11.41 -10.91
C THR A 67 3.47 10.22 -10.24
N LEU A 68 3.40 10.17 -8.92
CA LEU A 68 3.87 9.02 -8.15
C LEU A 68 3.00 7.80 -8.45
N SER A 69 3.62 6.77 -9.05
CA SER A 69 2.98 5.49 -9.35
C SER A 69 3.35 4.38 -8.36
N PHE A 70 4.55 4.46 -7.79
CA PHE A 70 5.11 3.42 -6.93
C PHE A 70 6.21 3.97 -6.03
N LEU A 71 6.32 3.42 -4.82
CA LEU A 71 7.35 3.74 -3.82
C LEU A 71 7.89 2.44 -3.23
N THR A 72 9.23 2.31 -3.13
CA THR A 72 9.89 1.20 -2.44
C THR A 72 10.73 1.73 -1.29
N LEU A 73 10.62 1.09 -0.13
CA LEU A 73 11.50 1.30 1.01
C LEU A 73 12.36 0.05 1.21
N ASP A 74 13.68 0.20 1.04
CA ASP A 74 14.64 -0.86 1.37
C ASP A 74 14.92 -0.85 2.88
N THR A 75 14.82 -2.01 3.50
CA THR A 75 15.02 -2.21 4.93
C THR A 75 16.00 -3.36 5.18
N SER A 76 16.50 -3.49 6.40
CA SER A 76 17.36 -4.62 6.79
C SER A 76 16.66 -5.98 6.70
N GLN A 77 15.33 -6.00 6.67
CA GLN A 77 14.51 -7.22 6.63
C GLN A 77 13.96 -7.52 5.22
N GLY A 78 14.23 -6.67 4.22
CA GLY A 78 13.67 -6.77 2.88
C GLY A 78 13.08 -5.45 2.39
N GLN A 79 12.08 -5.50 1.51
CA GLN A 79 11.50 -4.34 0.85
C GLN A 79 10.05 -4.11 1.27
N ILE A 80 9.66 -2.84 1.41
CA ILE A 80 8.27 -2.43 1.54
C ILE A 80 7.89 -1.73 0.24
N ASN A 81 7.01 -2.35 -0.51
CA ASN A 81 6.52 -1.85 -1.79
C ASN A 81 5.13 -1.23 -1.61
N ILE A 82 4.98 0.02 -2.02
CA ILE A 82 3.78 0.83 -1.83
C ILE A 82 3.31 1.31 -3.20
N ALA A 83 2.09 0.94 -3.55
CA ALA A 83 1.46 1.30 -4.82
C ALA A 83 0.16 2.09 -4.54
N PRO A 84 0.19 3.43 -4.63
CA PRO A 84 -1.03 4.24 -4.59
C PRO A 84 -1.81 4.12 -5.89
N ASN A 85 -3.14 4.07 -5.79
CA ASN A 85 -4.06 4.07 -6.93
C ASN A 85 -5.17 5.10 -6.70
N GLU A 86 -4.96 6.32 -7.23
CA GLU A 86 -5.91 7.43 -7.11
C GLU A 86 -7.27 7.14 -7.75
N LYS A 87 -7.32 6.32 -8.81
CA LYS A 87 -8.58 6.01 -9.51
C LYS A 87 -9.50 5.14 -8.67
N GLU A 88 -8.94 4.24 -7.90
CA GLU A 88 -9.69 3.33 -7.03
C GLU A 88 -9.75 3.82 -5.58
N GLY A 89 -8.99 4.86 -5.23
CA GLY A 89 -8.93 5.43 -3.88
C GLY A 89 -8.21 4.51 -2.90
N LEU A 90 -7.24 3.73 -3.37
CA LEU A 90 -6.58 2.66 -2.59
C LEU A 90 -5.07 2.84 -2.54
N ILE A 91 -4.46 2.30 -1.49
CA ILE A 91 -3.01 2.12 -1.36
C ILE A 91 -2.76 0.65 -1.04
N LEU A 92 -1.97 -0.01 -1.89
CA LEU A 92 -1.50 -1.36 -1.67
C LEU A 92 -0.09 -1.34 -1.07
N VAL A 93 0.11 -2.08 0.01
CA VAL A 93 1.40 -2.25 0.67
C VAL A 93 1.76 -3.72 0.67
N VAL A 94 2.96 -4.05 0.21
CA VAL A 94 3.48 -5.41 0.15
C VAL A 94 4.82 -5.46 0.86
N LEU A 95 4.91 -6.33 1.87
CA LEU A 95 6.15 -6.65 2.57
C LEU A 95 6.81 -7.82 1.83
N LYS A 96 8.00 -7.58 1.27
CA LYS A 96 8.83 -8.58 0.61
C LYS A 96 10.09 -8.81 1.43
#